data_AF-A0A924G074-F1
#
_entry.id   AF-A0A924G074-F1
#
_cell.length_a   1.000
_cell.length_b   1.000
_cell.length_c   1.000
_cell.angle_alpha   90.00
_cell.angle_beta   90.00
_cell.angle_gamma   90.00
#
_symmetry.space_group_name_H-M   'P 1'
#
loop_
_entity.id
_entity.type
_entity.pdbx_description
1 polymer ?
#
loop_
_entity_poly.entity_id
_entity_poly.type
_entity_poly.pdbx_seq_one_letter_code
_entity_poly.pdbx_strand_id
1 'polypeptide(L)'
;MSLASDIGRSSNGRFVIGVVVLWLLFQLWLTLAAPWKVSGDLGGTSPKVNVQIELPFTPERFHVLAFQQYGRVSGADDHSIELRGVKRTDLNAVARPYWVTSVGPLKEGG
;
A
#
# COMPACT_ATOMS: atom_id res chain seq x y z
N MET A 1 11.84 22.96 -33.87
CA MET A 1 10.62 23.05 -33.06
C MET A 1 10.64 21.86 -32.11
N SER A 2 10.62 22.08 -30.80
CA SER A 2 10.75 20.97 -29.83
C SER A 2 9.37 20.47 -29.42
N LEU A 3 9.14 19.16 -29.50
CA LEU A 3 7.90 18.53 -29.06
C LEU A 3 7.56 18.89 -27.60
N ALA A 4 8.57 19.09 -26.75
CA ALA A 4 8.40 19.51 -25.36
C ALA A 4 7.82 20.93 -25.23
N SER A 5 8.22 21.87 -26.10
CA SER A 5 7.66 23.22 -26.11
C SER A 5 6.23 23.28 -26.66
N ASP A 6 5.88 22.38 -27.57
CA ASP A 6 4.54 22.32 -28.19
C ASP A 6 3.52 21.70 -27.22
N ILE A 7 3.91 20.67 -26.46
CA ILE A 7 3.08 20.07 -25.41
C ILE A 7 2.73 21.12 -24.34
N GLY A 8 3.71 21.92 -23.90
CA GLY A 8 3.50 22.97 -22.90
C GLY A 8 2.62 24.13 -23.36
N ARG A 9 2.53 24.39 -24.67
CA ARG A 9 1.68 25.45 -25.25
C ARG A 9 0.25 25.02 -25.51
N SER A 10 0.00 23.74 -25.79
CA SER A 10 -1.34 23.22 -26.06
C SER A 10 -2.19 23.08 -24.77
N SER A 11 -3.49 23.36 -24.85
CA SER A 11 -4.43 23.15 -23.73
C SER A 11 -4.48 21.68 -23.31
N ASN A 12 -4.53 20.77 -24.28
CA ASN A 12 -4.54 19.32 -24.07
C ASN A 12 -3.26 18.83 -23.38
N GLY A 13 -2.09 19.33 -23.79
CA GLY A 13 -0.81 18.95 -23.17
C GLY A 13 -0.69 19.44 -21.73
N ARG A 14 -1.14 20.67 -21.44
CA ARG A 14 -1.19 21.20 -20.06
C ARG A 14 -2.14 20.39 -19.18
N PHE A 15 -3.29 19.95 -19.72
CA PHE A 15 -4.21 19.08 -19.00
C PHE A 15 -3.57 17.74 -18.62
N VAL A 16 -2.93 17.06 -19.59
CA VAL A 16 -2.23 15.79 -19.34
C VAL A 16 -1.12 15.98 -18.29
N ILE A 17 -0.32 17.04 -18.40
CA ILE A 17 0.70 17.37 -17.39
C ILE A 17 0.07 17.53 -16.01
N GLY A 18 -1.05 18.25 -15.92
CA GLY A 18 -1.78 18.42 -14.66
C GLY A 18 -2.19 17.09 -14.03
N VAL A 19 -2.73 16.16 -14.83
CA VAL A 19 -3.10 14.81 -14.36
C VAL A 19 -1.88 14.02 -13.90
N VAL A 20 -0.77 14.08 -14.64
CA VAL A 20 0.49 13.40 -14.25
C VAL A 20 1.03 13.96 -12.93
N VAL A 21 1.04 15.29 -12.76
CA VAL A 21 1.47 15.93 -11.51
C VAL A 21 0.59 15.51 -10.34
N LEU A 22 -0.74 15.51 -10.52
CA LEU A 22 -1.67 15.07 -9.48
C LEU A 22 -1.45 13.60 -9.10
N TRP A 23 -1.23 12.74 -10.10
CA TRP A 23 -0.92 11.34 -9.86
C TRP A 23 0.40 11.16 -9.09
N LEU A 24 1.45 11.92 -9.43
CA LEU A 24 2.73 11.89 -8.71
C LEU A 24 2.57 12.36 -7.26
N LEU A 25 1.80 13.42 -7.01
CA LEU A 25 1.49 13.88 -5.66
C LEU A 25 0.75 12.80 -4.86
N PHE A 26 -0.19 12.10 -5.49
CA PHE A 26 -0.87 10.97 -4.86
C PHE A 26 0.08 9.82 -4.56
N GLN A 27 0.96 9.44 -5.49
CA GLN A 27 1.97 8.40 -5.25
C GLN A 27 2.94 8.77 -4.12
N LEU A 28 3.32 10.06 -4.03
CA LEU A 28 4.15 10.59 -2.96
C LEU A 28 3.44 10.51 -1.62
N TRP A 29 2.18 10.96 -1.57
CA TRP A 29 1.35 10.87 -0.37
C TRP A 29 1.26 9.44 0.17
N LEU A 30 0.98 8.45 -0.70
CA LEU A 30 0.92 7.05 -0.28
C LEU A 30 2.24 6.56 0.34
N THR A 31 3.38 6.96 -0.23
CA THR A 31 4.70 6.59 0.28
C THR A 31 5.00 7.24 1.64
N LEU A 32 4.61 8.49 1.83
CA LEU A 32 4.81 9.21 3.10
C LEU A 32 3.86 8.75 4.20
N ALA A 33 2.63 8.36 3.85
CA ALA A 33 1.62 7.90 4.81
C ALA A 33 1.82 6.43 5.23
N ALA A 34 2.47 5.60 4.41
CA ALA A 34 2.62 4.18 4.68
C ALA A 34 3.26 3.85 6.04
N PRO A 35 4.37 4.48 6.47
CA PRO A 35 5.00 4.16 7.75
C PRO A 35 4.08 4.43 8.96
N TRP A 36 3.17 5.41 8.87
CA TRP A 36 2.24 5.75 9.95
C TRP A 36 1.15 4.71 10.18
N LYS A 37 0.95 3.80 9.23
CA LYS A 37 -0.02 2.71 9.35
C LYS A 37 0.58 1.45 10.00
N VAL A 38 1.90 1.37 10.11
CA VAL A 38 2.61 0.19 10.64
C VAL A 38 2.72 0.32 12.17
N SER A 39 2.22 -0.66 12.91
CA SER A 39 2.31 -0.68 14.37
C SER A 39 3.75 -0.76 14.86
N GLY A 40 4.06 -0.02 15.93
CA GLY A 40 5.34 -0.09 16.63
C GLY A 40 5.61 -1.47 17.25
N ASP A 41 4.57 -2.26 17.54
CA ASP A 41 4.68 -3.61 18.12
C ASP A 41 5.34 -4.61 17.15
N LEU A 42 5.41 -4.27 15.87
CA LEU A 42 6.18 -5.04 14.90
C LEU A 42 7.68 -4.82 15.05
N GLY A 43 8.16 -3.93 15.91
CA GLY A 43 9.57 -3.56 16.16
C GLY A 43 10.41 -4.61 16.91
N GLY A 44 10.72 -5.74 16.26
CA GLY A 44 11.66 -6.76 16.74
C GLY A 44 12.89 -6.95 15.83
N THR A 45 13.70 -7.97 16.11
CA THR A 45 14.91 -8.30 15.33
C THR A 45 14.69 -9.36 14.25
N SER A 46 13.53 -10.06 14.27
CA SER A 46 13.25 -11.12 13.31
C SER A 46 13.17 -10.57 11.88
N PRO A 47 13.85 -11.21 10.90
CA PRO A 47 13.83 -10.76 9.50
C PRO A 47 12.45 -10.89 8.84
N LYS A 48 11.62 -11.81 9.36
CA LYS A 48 10.25 -12.03 8.91
C LYS A 48 9.27 -11.91 10.07
N VAL A 49 8.11 -11.37 9.78
CA VAL A 49 7.02 -11.18 10.75
C VAL A 49 5.70 -11.67 10.18
N ASN A 50 4.77 -12.03 11.06
CA ASN A 50 3.39 -12.28 10.68
C ASN A 50 2.58 -11.03 11.01
N VAL A 51 1.72 -10.62 10.09
CA VAL A 51 1.00 -9.36 10.18
C VAL A 51 -0.47 -9.55 9.88
N GLN A 52 -1.28 -8.70 10.48
CA GLN A 52 -2.68 -8.50 10.15
C GLN A 52 -2.84 -7.13 9.50
N ILE A 53 -3.46 -7.12 8.33
CA ILE A 53 -3.76 -5.93 7.56
C ILE A 53 -5.23 -5.60 7.79
N GLU A 54 -5.54 -4.41 8.27
CA GLU A 54 -6.92 -3.94 8.47
C GLU A 54 -7.38 -3.08 7.30
N LEU A 55 -8.60 -3.31 6.84
CA LEU A 55 -9.27 -2.60 5.76
C LEU A 55 -10.58 -1.99 6.29
N PRO A 56 -11.05 -0.86 5.73
CA PRO A 56 -12.29 -0.24 6.16
C PRO A 56 -13.54 -0.92 5.57
N PHE A 57 -13.39 -2.10 4.95
CA PHE A 57 -14.41 -2.87 4.27
C PHE A 57 -13.98 -4.34 4.14
N THR A 58 -14.91 -5.20 3.70
CA THR A 58 -14.64 -6.62 3.46
C THR A 58 -13.75 -6.86 2.25
N PRO A 59 -12.60 -7.54 2.42
CA PRO A 59 -11.64 -7.72 1.35
C PRO A 59 -12.19 -8.64 0.25
N GLU A 60 -12.39 -8.09 -0.94
CA GLU A 60 -12.60 -8.90 -2.14
C GLU A 60 -11.33 -9.65 -2.58
N ARG A 61 -11.49 -10.64 -3.47
CA ARG A 61 -10.40 -11.50 -3.95
C ARG A 61 -9.17 -10.73 -4.43
N PHE A 62 -9.34 -9.60 -5.09
CA PHE A 62 -8.20 -8.83 -5.60
C PHE A 62 -7.36 -8.20 -4.47
N HIS A 63 -7.99 -7.80 -3.35
CA HIS A 63 -7.27 -7.29 -2.18
C HIS A 63 -6.37 -8.37 -1.59
N VAL A 64 -6.91 -9.58 -1.46
CA VAL A 64 -6.16 -10.74 -0.96
C VAL A 64 -5.00 -11.09 -1.90
N LEU A 65 -5.27 -11.17 -3.21
CA LEU A 65 -4.25 -11.50 -4.21
C LEU A 65 -3.11 -10.46 -4.25
N ALA A 66 -3.43 -9.17 -4.08
CA ALA A 66 -2.43 -8.11 -4.09
C ALA A 66 -1.35 -8.29 -3.01
N PHE A 67 -1.69 -8.94 -1.89
CA PHE A 67 -0.75 -9.16 -0.78
C PHE A 67 0.04 -10.48 -0.88
N GLN A 68 -0.34 -11.43 -1.75
CA GLN A 68 0.37 -12.71 -1.90
C GLN A 68 1.84 -12.57 -2.33
N GLN A 69 2.20 -11.44 -2.95
CA GLN A 69 3.59 -11.14 -3.32
C GLN A 69 4.51 -10.87 -2.11
N TYR A 70 3.95 -10.50 -0.95
CA TYR A 70 4.72 -10.12 0.24
C TYR A 70 4.81 -11.25 1.28
N GLY A 71 3.94 -12.26 1.19
CA GLY A 71 3.88 -13.35 2.15
C GLY A 71 2.79 -14.36 1.81
N ARG A 72 2.61 -15.35 2.67
CA ARG A 72 1.54 -16.34 2.53
C ARG A 72 0.29 -15.85 3.24
N VAL A 73 -0.81 -15.70 2.53
CA VAL A 73 -2.12 -15.41 3.12
C VAL A 73 -2.54 -16.61 3.96
N SER A 74 -2.85 -16.42 5.26
CA SER A 74 -3.39 -17.47 6.12
C SER A 74 -4.90 -17.39 6.31
N GLY A 75 -5.49 -16.22 6.12
CA GLY A 75 -6.92 -15.97 6.29
C GLY A 75 -7.27 -14.57 5.82
N ALA A 76 -8.56 -14.35 5.65
CA ALA A 76 -9.14 -13.02 5.48
C ALA A 76 -10.52 -13.06 6.14
N ASP A 77 -10.77 -12.13 7.06
CA ASP A 77 -12.05 -12.00 7.74
C ASP A 77 -12.81 -10.78 7.22
N ASP A 78 -13.87 -10.37 7.92
CA ASP A 78 -14.76 -9.29 7.51
C ASP A 78 -14.04 -7.97 7.19
N HIS A 79 -12.91 -7.66 7.84
CA HIS A 79 -12.18 -6.39 7.68
C HIS A 79 -10.65 -6.58 7.70
N SER A 80 -10.17 -7.83 7.65
CA SER A 80 -8.75 -8.13 7.86
C SER A 80 -8.20 -9.10 6.82
N ILE A 81 -6.90 -9.02 6.58
CA ILE A 81 -6.15 -10.03 5.81
C ILE A 81 -4.93 -10.42 6.63
N GLU A 82 -4.78 -11.72 6.89
CA GLU A 82 -3.64 -12.26 7.60
C GLU A 82 -2.53 -12.68 6.64
N LEU A 83 -1.33 -12.17 6.87
CA LEU A 83 -0.13 -12.56 6.14
C LEU A 83 0.91 -13.15 7.05
N ARG A 84 1.50 -14.26 6.62
CA ARG A 84 2.62 -14.92 7.29
C ARG A 84 3.92 -14.79 6.52
N GLY A 85 5.01 -14.65 7.27
CA GLY A 85 6.36 -14.64 6.72
C GLY A 85 6.73 -13.41 5.89
N VAL A 86 6.11 -12.26 6.19
CA VAL A 86 6.38 -10.98 5.51
C VAL A 86 7.79 -10.50 5.87
N LYS A 87 8.57 -10.09 4.88
CA LYS A 87 9.88 -9.48 5.15
C LYS A 87 9.68 -8.15 5.87
N ARG A 88 10.45 -7.92 6.93
CA ARG A 88 10.39 -6.67 7.70
C ARG A 88 10.64 -5.42 6.84
N THR A 89 11.47 -5.54 5.82
CA THR A 89 11.75 -4.46 4.84
C THR A 89 10.55 -4.08 3.99
N ASP A 90 9.56 -4.97 3.87
CA ASP A 90 8.43 -4.82 2.97
C ASP A 90 7.18 -4.28 3.70
N LEU A 91 7.25 -4.03 5.01
CA LEU A 91 6.10 -3.56 5.81
C LEU A 91 5.51 -2.24 5.28
N ASN A 92 6.36 -1.31 4.87
CA ASN A 92 5.90 -0.07 4.24
C ASN A 92 5.24 -0.33 2.88
N ALA A 93 5.70 -1.32 2.12
CA ALA A 93 5.09 -1.70 0.85
C ALA A 93 3.70 -2.30 1.08
N VAL A 94 3.54 -3.13 2.10
CA VAL A 94 2.25 -3.70 2.54
C VAL A 94 1.29 -2.59 3.00
N ALA A 95 1.77 -1.57 3.71
CA ALA A 95 0.95 -0.47 4.21
C ALA A 95 0.58 0.60 3.15
N ARG A 96 1.30 0.64 2.03
CA ARG A 96 1.19 1.69 1.01
C ARG A 96 -0.17 1.81 0.31
N PRO A 97 -0.91 0.72 0.00
CA PRO A 97 -2.18 0.85 -0.69
C PRO A 97 -3.16 1.74 0.07
N TYR A 98 -3.95 2.54 -0.65
CA TYR A 98 -4.84 3.53 -0.05
C TYR A 98 -5.96 2.89 0.79
N TRP A 99 -6.32 1.64 0.49
CA TRP A 99 -7.33 0.85 1.20
C TRP A 99 -6.81 0.14 2.46
N VAL A 100 -5.52 0.25 2.77
CA VAL A 100 -4.98 -0.26 4.04
C VAL A 100 -5.13 0.79 5.11
N THR A 101 -5.77 0.42 6.22
CA THR A 101 -5.97 1.26 7.40
C THR A 101 -4.80 1.12 8.36
N SER A 102 -4.42 -0.11 8.70
CA SER A 102 -3.29 -0.40 9.58
C SER A 102 -2.66 -1.75 9.28
N VAL A 103 -1.40 -1.91 9.71
CA VAL A 103 -0.63 -3.15 9.65
C VAL A 103 -0.09 -3.42 11.05
N GLY A 104 -0.60 -4.47 11.69
CA GLY A 104 -0.27 -4.82 13.08
C GLY A 104 0.19 -6.26 13.23
N PRO A 105 0.54 -6.68 14.47
CA PRO A 105 0.70 -8.10 14.79
C PRO A 105 -0.61 -8.86 14.54
N LEU A 106 -0.51 -10.18 14.31
CA LEU A 106 -1.69 -11.03 14.27
C LEU A 106 -2.45 -10.93 15.61
N LYS A 107 -3.76 -10.71 15.55
CA LYS A 107 -4.60 -10.80 16.75
C LYS A 107 -4.73 -12.28 17.13
N GLU A 108 -4.67 -12.58 18.42
CA GLU A 108 -4.93 -13.93 18.91
C GLU A 108 -6.42 -14.24 18.74
N GLY A 109 -6.76 -15.11 17.78
CA GLY A 109 -8.11 -15.66 17.63
C GLY A 109 -8.76 -15.37 16.29
N GLY A 110 -8.68 -16.36 15.40
CA GLY A 110 -9.62 -16.65 14.32
C GLY A 110 -9.88 -18.15 14.33
#